data_AF-A0A957Q5S9-F1
#
_entry.id   AF-A0A957Q5S9-F1
#
_cell.length_a   1.000
_cell.length_b   1.000
_cell.length_c   1.000
_cell.angle_alpha   90.00
_cell.angle_beta   90.00
_cell.angle_gamma   90.00
#
_symmetry.space_group_name_H-M   'P 1'
#
loop_
_entity.id
_entity.type
_entity.pdbx_description
1 polymer ?
#
loop_
_entity_poly.entity_id
_entity_poly.type
_entity_poly.pdbx_seq_one_letter_code
_entity_poly.pdbx_strand_id
1 'polypeptide(L)'
;MLKKNVTRRGFMKGLAAAGLGAASVQLMAACAPTAAPAGDTASTTDAGSAPAATDVVLRVQVPPEAGQSVMPTILGERYQADSGVEVVIEETIYGEIETKTQTGFISGTLQDLTYGHHRWLFINYLKGIYLEIDDLLASDPPEDYDDIYPSVMAGNALDGKNFSVPGVVHPGGNIAVNYNKTILEDKGLPLPQEGWTFQDWTELAKAAADPEAGIFGLGFDGMNSFHYYSNTSRSWGAPDSTDSWVMNAEGTELTFNTPLHQEIGAWYLDLLNSKVSPRIADQVDGGLFPAGLIATQASTVGNVTNFLNVIDGKFEMDA
;
A
#
# COMPACT_ATOMS: atom_id res chain seq x y z
N MET A 1 27.79 38.99 16.72
CA MET A 1 27.84 38.37 15.37
C MET A 1 26.49 37.73 15.09
N LEU A 2 25.59 38.44 14.39
CA LEU A 2 24.25 37.93 14.04
C LEU A 2 24.34 37.06 12.78
N LYS A 3 23.97 35.79 12.88
CA LYS A 3 23.70 34.93 11.72
C LYS A 3 22.33 35.32 11.13
N LYS A 4 22.32 35.84 9.90
CA LYS A 4 21.09 36.09 9.14
C LYS A 4 20.59 34.76 8.56
N ASN A 5 19.37 34.36 8.92
CA ASN A 5 18.65 33.25 8.32
C ASN A 5 18.16 33.64 6.92
N VAL A 6 18.67 32.99 5.88
CA VAL A 6 18.14 33.11 4.52
C VAL A 6 16.87 32.26 4.44
N THR A 7 15.72 32.90 4.21
CA THR A 7 14.45 32.18 4.00
C THR A 7 14.26 31.88 2.51
N ARG A 8 13.54 30.79 2.19
CA ARG A 8 13.22 30.33 0.83
C ARG A 8 12.66 31.42 -0.10
N ARG A 9 12.05 32.47 0.45
CA ARG A 9 11.55 33.63 -0.29
C ARG A 9 12.64 34.59 -0.80
N GLY A 10 13.84 34.59 -0.21
CA GLY A 10 14.98 35.38 -0.67
C GLY A 10 15.69 34.78 -1.88
N PHE A 11 15.72 33.44 -1.97
CA PHE A 11 16.35 32.71 -3.08
C PHE A 11 15.59 32.88 -4.41
N MET A 12 14.25 32.85 -4.35
CA MET A 12 13.38 32.98 -5.54
C MET A 12 13.39 34.38 -6.16
N LYS A 13 13.80 35.43 -5.42
CA LYS A 13 13.92 36.79 -5.95
C LYS A 13 15.29 37.09 -6.58
N GLY A 14 16.29 36.24 -6.36
CA GLY A 14 17.65 36.40 -6.91
C GLY A 14 17.80 35.96 -8.37
N LEU A 15 16.94 35.06 -8.85
CA LEU A 15 17.01 34.54 -10.23
C LEU A 15 16.28 35.39 -11.28
N ALA A 16 15.47 36.36 -10.86
CA ALA A 16 14.72 37.24 -11.79
C ALA A 16 15.48 38.55 -12.13
N ALA A 17 16.71 38.73 -11.64
CA ALA A 17 17.48 39.97 -11.79
C ALA A 17 18.80 39.81 -12.57
N ALA A 18 18.87 38.81 -13.46
CA ALA A 18 19.97 38.65 -14.41
C ALA A 18 19.43 38.48 -15.83
N GLY A 19 18.76 39.54 -16.32
CA GLY A 19 18.36 39.68 -17.71
C GLY A 19 18.26 41.15 -18.08
N LEU A 20 18.76 41.49 -19.28
CA LEU A 20 18.91 42.79 -19.94
C LEU A 20 20.32 43.41 -19.79
N GLY A 21 21.11 43.60 -20.84
CA GLY A 21 20.90 43.45 -22.28
C GLY A 21 21.93 44.28 -23.05
N ALA A 22 22.15 43.96 -24.34
CA ALA A 22 22.33 44.92 -25.45
C ALA A 22 22.62 44.17 -26.78
N ALA A 23 21.76 44.43 -27.77
CA ALA A 23 21.98 44.61 -29.23
C ALA A 23 23.03 43.73 -29.96
N SER A 24 22.80 43.13 -31.14
CA SER A 24 22.14 43.66 -32.34
C SER A 24 22.07 42.58 -33.46
N VAL A 25 20.91 42.51 -34.14
CA VAL A 25 20.70 42.50 -35.62
C VAL A 25 21.36 41.41 -36.51
N GLN A 26 20.53 40.82 -37.40
CA GLN A 26 20.77 39.88 -38.53
C GLN A 26 20.93 38.40 -38.10
N LEU A 27 20.24 37.39 -38.63
CA LEU A 27 19.70 37.14 -39.97
C LEU A 27 18.30 36.48 -39.94
N MET A 28 17.46 36.88 -40.89
CA MET A 28 16.30 36.14 -41.38
C MET A 28 16.75 35.04 -42.36
N ALA A 29 16.42 33.77 -42.08
CA ALA A 29 16.28 32.67 -43.05
C ALA A 29 15.76 31.43 -42.27
N ALA A 30 14.48 31.08 -42.40
CA ALA A 30 13.96 30.11 -43.38
C ALA A 30 13.97 28.68 -42.82
N CYS A 31 12.78 28.18 -42.49
CA CYS A 31 12.24 26.84 -42.83
C CYS A 31 11.01 26.54 -41.95
N ALA A 32 9.85 27.06 -42.36
CA ALA A 32 8.56 26.47 -42.03
C ALA A 32 8.22 25.45 -43.13
N PRO A 33 7.76 24.23 -42.83
CA PRO A 33 7.33 23.29 -43.86
C PRO A 33 6.03 23.77 -44.51
N THR A 34 6.06 23.89 -45.83
CA THR A 34 4.90 24.17 -46.70
C THR A 34 3.93 22.99 -46.66
N ALA A 35 2.64 23.28 -46.46
CA ALA A 35 1.55 22.32 -46.65
C ALA A 35 1.48 21.86 -48.12
N ALA A 36 1.56 20.55 -48.35
CA ALA A 36 1.37 19.96 -49.66
C ALA A 36 -0.13 19.86 -50.03
N PRO A 37 -0.52 19.97 -51.31
CA PRO A 37 -1.91 19.86 -51.73
C PRO A 37 -2.42 18.43 -51.57
N ALA A 38 -3.69 18.31 -51.20
CA ALA A 38 -4.43 17.05 -51.15
C ALA A 38 -4.45 16.37 -52.53
N GLY A 39 -3.85 15.19 -52.61
CA GLY A 39 -4.07 14.22 -53.67
C GLY A 39 -4.98 13.12 -53.15
N ASP A 40 -6.06 12.83 -53.90
CA ASP A 40 -6.90 11.66 -53.70
C ASP A 40 -6.08 10.39 -53.90
N THR A 41 -5.73 9.71 -52.81
CA THR A 41 -5.35 8.29 -52.84
C THR A 41 -6.20 7.53 -51.83
N ALA A 42 -7.04 6.66 -52.35
CA ALA A 42 -7.91 5.76 -51.61
C ALA A 42 -7.09 4.98 -50.56
N SER A 43 -7.43 5.19 -49.28
CA SER A 43 -6.96 4.36 -48.18
C SER A 43 -7.64 2.99 -48.28
N THR A 44 -6.90 2.00 -48.76
CA THR A 44 -7.22 0.60 -48.47
C THR A 44 -6.84 0.38 -47.01
N THR A 45 -7.86 0.29 -46.15
CA THR A 45 -7.70 -0.24 -44.80
C THR A 45 -7.39 -1.72 -44.93
N ASP A 46 -6.11 -2.06 -44.84
CA ASP A 46 -5.68 -3.43 -44.58
C ASP A 46 -6.06 -3.74 -43.13
N ALA A 47 -7.14 -4.51 -42.97
CA ALA A 47 -7.54 -5.07 -41.69
C ALA A 47 -6.52 -6.15 -41.34
N GLY A 48 -5.42 -5.74 -40.70
CA GLY A 48 -4.42 -6.65 -40.15
C GLY A 48 -5.11 -7.70 -39.30
N SER A 49 -4.93 -8.96 -39.68
CA SER A 49 -5.44 -10.11 -38.92
C SER A 49 -4.84 -10.07 -37.50
N ALA A 50 -5.67 -10.37 -36.49
CA ALA A 50 -5.20 -10.47 -35.11
C ALA A 50 -4.02 -11.46 -35.02
N PRO A 51 -2.97 -11.16 -34.22
CA PRO A 51 -1.82 -12.05 -34.06
C PRO A 51 -2.25 -13.46 -33.65
N ALA A 52 -1.52 -14.47 -34.13
CA ALA A 52 -1.68 -15.81 -33.58
C ALA A 52 -1.27 -15.80 -32.10
N ALA A 53 -1.96 -16.57 -31.24
CA ALA A 53 -1.71 -16.62 -29.80
C ALA A 53 -0.23 -16.91 -29.44
N THR A 54 0.53 -17.56 -30.34
CA THR A 54 1.95 -17.87 -30.19
C THR A 54 2.91 -16.69 -30.33
N ASP A 55 2.42 -15.52 -30.79
CA ASP A 55 3.26 -14.34 -31.04
C ASP A 55 3.12 -13.27 -29.93
N VAL A 56 2.33 -13.55 -28.88
CA VAL A 56 2.05 -12.64 -27.77
C VAL A 56 2.79 -13.10 -26.51
N VAL A 57 3.45 -12.16 -25.83
CA VAL A 57 4.05 -12.34 -24.51
C VAL A 57 3.33 -11.42 -23.53
N LEU A 58 2.74 -11.98 -22.47
CA LEU A 58 2.15 -11.21 -21.38
C LEU A 58 3.15 -11.04 -20.24
N ARG A 59 3.32 -9.81 -19.78
CA ARG A 59 4.21 -9.47 -18.67
C ARG A 59 3.40 -9.19 -17.41
N VAL A 60 3.77 -9.80 -16.30
CA VAL A 60 3.06 -9.70 -15.01
C VAL A 60 4.01 -9.20 -13.95
N GLN A 61 3.77 -8.01 -13.40
CA GLN A 61 4.53 -7.47 -12.28
C GLN A 61 4.07 -8.11 -10.97
N VAL A 62 5.01 -8.63 -10.19
CA VAL A 62 4.75 -9.18 -8.84
C VAL A 62 5.76 -8.65 -7.81
N PRO A 63 5.42 -8.56 -6.52
CA PRO A 63 6.43 -8.40 -5.48
C PRO A 63 7.36 -9.64 -5.42
N PRO A 64 8.59 -9.55 -4.90
CA PRO A 64 9.47 -10.71 -4.76
C PRO A 64 8.88 -11.73 -3.78
N GLU A 65 9.21 -13.01 -3.99
CA GLU A 65 8.94 -14.22 -3.19
C GLU A 65 8.04 -14.10 -1.92
N ALA A 66 7.06 -15.04 -1.88
CA ALA A 66 6.12 -15.38 -0.81
C ALA A 66 4.87 -14.48 -0.60
N GLY A 67 3.75 -15.16 -0.36
CA GLY A 67 2.43 -14.57 -0.11
C GLY A 67 1.78 -13.92 -1.33
N GLN A 68 2.21 -12.70 -1.66
CA GLN A 68 1.53 -11.83 -2.62
C GLN A 68 1.84 -12.13 -4.10
N SER A 69 2.95 -12.82 -4.38
CA SER A 69 3.32 -13.26 -5.73
C SER A 69 2.76 -14.64 -6.11
N VAL A 70 2.42 -15.47 -5.12
CA VAL A 70 2.04 -16.87 -5.32
C VAL A 70 0.84 -17.03 -6.26
N MET A 71 -0.27 -16.35 -5.96
CA MET A 71 -1.48 -16.47 -6.77
C MET A 71 -1.32 -15.90 -8.19
N PRO A 72 -0.77 -14.68 -8.39
CA PRO A 72 -0.49 -14.18 -9.74
C PRO A 72 0.42 -15.10 -10.56
N THR A 73 1.46 -15.69 -9.95
CA THR A 73 2.37 -16.62 -10.64
C THR A 73 1.63 -17.90 -11.06
N ILE A 74 0.88 -18.53 -10.15
CA ILE A 74 0.09 -19.74 -10.46
C ILE A 74 -0.93 -19.46 -11.58
N LEU A 75 -1.60 -18.31 -11.53
CA LEU A 75 -2.56 -17.92 -12.56
C LEU A 75 -1.88 -17.71 -13.92
N GLY A 76 -0.71 -17.06 -13.94
CA GLY A 76 0.09 -16.89 -15.15
C GLY A 76 0.53 -18.22 -15.77
N GLU A 77 1.05 -19.13 -14.95
CA GLU A 77 1.46 -20.48 -15.38
C GLU A 77 0.29 -21.28 -15.96
N ARG A 78 -0.87 -21.23 -15.30
CA ARG A 78 -2.09 -21.90 -15.76
C ARG A 78 -2.59 -21.31 -17.08
N TYR A 79 -2.66 -19.99 -17.18
CA TYR A 79 -3.06 -19.32 -18.41
C TYR A 79 -2.13 -19.67 -19.58
N GLN A 80 -0.81 -19.70 -19.35
CA GLN A 80 0.15 -20.12 -20.36
C GLN A 80 -0.08 -21.58 -20.81
N ALA A 81 -0.33 -22.49 -19.87
CA ALA A 81 -0.59 -23.90 -20.19
C ALA A 81 -1.89 -24.09 -20.99
N ASP A 82 -2.94 -23.34 -20.64
CA ASP A 82 -4.27 -23.47 -21.26
C ASP A 82 -4.35 -22.77 -22.63
N SER A 83 -3.67 -21.63 -22.80
CA SER A 83 -3.75 -20.79 -24.02
C SER A 83 -2.58 -20.96 -24.99
N GLY A 84 -1.41 -21.38 -24.50
CA GLY A 84 -0.15 -21.37 -25.25
C GLY A 84 0.52 -20.00 -25.39
N VAL A 85 -0.05 -18.93 -24.80
CA VAL A 85 0.53 -17.58 -24.75
C VAL A 85 1.65 -17.55 -23.70
N GLU A 86 2.81 -17.00 -24.04
CA GLU A 86 3.92 -16.89 -23.08
C GLU A 86 3.59 -15.86 -21.98
N VAL A 87 3.84 -16.21 -20.71
CA VAL A 87 3.67 -15.35 -19.55
C VAL A 87 5.00 -15.18 -18.83
N VAL A 88 5.46 -13.94 -18.72
CA VAL A 88 6.70 -13.56 -18.05
C VAL A 88 6.38 -12.88 -16.72
N ILE A 89 6.81 -13.51 -15.63
CA ILE A 89 6.71 -12.93 -14.27
C ILE A 89 7.90 -12.02 -14.02
N GLU A 90 7.62 -10.76 -13.67
CA GLU A 90 8.63 -9.74 -13.41
C GLU A 90 8.56 -9.25 -11.96
N GLU A 91 9.56 -9.63 -11.17
CA GLU A 91 9.64 -9.22 -9.78
C GLU A 91 10.01 -7.74 -9.63
N THR A 92 9.31 -7.05 -8.73
CA THR A 92 9.60 -5.68 -8.35
C THR A 92 9.55 -5.54 -6.84
N ILE A 93 10.65 -5.10 -6.23
CA ILE A 93 10.73 -4.80 -4.78
C ILE A 93 9.50 -3.99 -4.35
N TYR A 94 8.80 -4.46 -3.31
CA TYR A 94 7.50 -3.91 -2.91
C TYR A 94 7.49 -2.37 -2.76
N GLY A 95 8.52 -1.81 -2.12
CA GLY A 95 8.67 -0.36 -1.95
C GLY A 95 8.88 0.43 -3.24
N GLU A 96 9.26 -0.23 -4.34
CA GLU A 96 9.51 0.37 -5.65
C GLU A 96 8.34 0.20 -6.62
N ILE A 97 7.37 -0.67 -6.32
CA ILE A 97 6.28 -1.04 -7.25
C ILE A 97 5.60 0.20 -7.81
N GLU A 98 5.05 1.08 -6.95
CA GLU A 98 4.31 2.26 -7.43
C GLU A 98 5.16 3.17 -8.34
N THR A 99 6.41 3.41 -7.94
CA THR A 99 7.30 4.29 -8.71
C THR A 99 7.61 3.68 -10.08
N LYS A 100 7.84 2.36 -10.14
CA LYS A 100 8.06 1.64 -11.39
C LYS A 100 6.81 1.54 -12.25
N THR A 101 5.63 1.35 -11.67
CA THR A 101 4.34 1.39 -12.40
C THR A 101 4.15 2.75 -13.07
N GLN A 102 4.32 3.84 -12.33
CA GLN A 102 4.13 5.20 -12.88
C GLN A 102 5.21 5.55 -13.92
N THR A 103 6.47 5.18 -13.69
CA THR A 103 7.56 5.41 -14.64
C THR A 103 7.36 4.60 -15.91
N GLY A 104 7.02 3.31 -15.78
CA GLY A 104 6.78 2.40 -16.89
C GLY A 104 5.61 2.86 -17.77
N PHE A 105 4.55 3.41 -17.17
CA PHE A 105 3.45 4.00 -17.94
C PHE A 105 3.93 5.18 -18.79
N ILE A 106 4.70 6.08 -18.20
CA ILE A 106 5.23 7.28 -18.89
C ILE A 106 6.22 6.88 -20.00
N SER A 107 7.05 5.86 -19.78
CA SER A 107 8.05 5.41 -20.75
C SER A 107 7.53 4.42 -21.79
N GLY A 108 6.27 3.96 -21.68
CA GLY A 108 5.71 2.93 -22.56
C GLY A 108 6.33 1.55 -22.35
N THR A 109 6.78 1.24 -21.12
CA THR A 109 7.43 -0.04 -20.77
C THR A 109 6.72 -0.78 -19.63
N LEU A 110 5.54 -0.31 -19.21
CA LEU A 110 4.73 -0.95 -18.18
C LEU A 110 4.40 -2.40 -18.57
N GLN A 111 4.30 -3.26 -17.56
CA GLN A 111 3.79 -4.63 -17.73
C GLN A 111 2.30 -4.62 -18.07
N ASP A 112 1.80 -5.70 -18.66
CA ASP A 112 0.39 -5.84 -19.05
C ASP A 112 -0.51 -6.01 -17.82
N LEU A 113 -0.05 -6.80 -16.83
CA LEU A 113 -0.65 -6.89 -15.50
C LEU A 113 0.29 -6.29 -14.45
N THR A 114 -0.24 -5.39 -13.63
CA THR A 114 0.53 -4.75 -12.55
C THR A 114 0.02 -5.14 -11.18
N TYR A 115 0.92 -5.33 -10.22
CA TYR A 115 0.53 -5.52 -8.83
C TYR A 115 -0.16 -4.27 -8.27
N GLY A 116 -1.42 -4.42 -7.88
CA GLY A 116 -2.23 -3.34 -7.30
C GLY A 116 -2.33 -3.44 -5.79
N HIS A 117 -1.80 -2.45 -5.06
CA HIS A 117 -2.17 -2.22 -3.66
C HIS A 117 -3.28 -1.16 -3.58
N HIS A 118 -4.29 -1.36 -2.74
CA HIS A 118 -5.47 -0.47 -2.67
C HIS A 118 -5.11 1.02 -2.51
N ARG A 119 -4.05 1.31 -1.73
CA ARG A 119 -3.54 2.68 -1.51
C ARG A 119 -3.10 3.43 -2.79
N TRP A 120 -2.79 2.71 -3.86
CA TRP A 120 -2.35 3.25 -5.15
C TRP A 120 -3.43 3.15 -6.23
N LEU A 121 -4.45 2.32 -6.00
CA LEU A 121 -5.43 1.89 -6.99
C LEU A 121 -6.12 3.08 -7.66
N PHE A 122 -6.79 3.91 -6.87
CA PHE A 122 -7.56 5.05 -7.37
C PHE A 122 -6.71 6.13 -8.02
N ILE A 123 -5.56 6.47 -7.42
CA ILE A 123 -4.71 7.54 -7.96
C ILE A 123 -4.07 7.14 -9.29
N ASN A 124 -3.72 5.86 -9.47
CA ASN A 124 -3.19 5.36 -10.74
C ASN A 124 -4.29 5.24 -11.81
N TYR A 125 -5.52 4.87 -11.44
CA TYR A 125 -6.67 4.92 -12.36
C TYR A 125 -6.96 6.35 -12.84
N LEU A 126 -7.00 7.33 -11.92
CA LEU A 126 -7.19 8.75 -12.27
C LEU A 126 -6.06 9.32 -13.14
N LYS A 127 -4.86 8.72 -13.10
CA LYS A 127 -3.74 9.03 -14.01
C LYS A 127 -3.88 8.38 -15.39
N GLY A 128 -4.89 7.55 -15.61
CA GLY A 128 -5.13 6.81 -16.85
C GLY A 128 -4.26 5.57 -17.02
N ILE A 129 -3.69 5.04 -15.93
CA ILE A 129 -2.77 3.89 -16.01
C ILE A 129 -3.52 2.57 -16.21
N TYR A 130 -4.72 2.45 -15.64
CA TYR A 130 -5.48 1.20 -15.64
C TYR A 130 -6.62 1.22 -16.65
N LEU A 131 -6.82 0.06 -17.29
CA LEU A 131 -7.93 -0.19 -18.18
C LEU A 131 -9.22 -0.37 -17.37
N GLU A 132 -10.32 0.25 -17.82
CA GLU A 132 -11.66 -0.11 -17.36
C GLU A 132 -12.01 -1.51 -17.88
N ILE A 133 -12.41 -2.41 -16.99
CA ILE A 133 -12.64 -3.82 -17.30
C ILE A 133 -14.13 -4.20 -17.26
N ASP A 134 -15.06 -3.24 -17.11
CA ASP A 134 -16.50 -3.53 -17.01
C ASP A 134 -17.03 -4.33 -18.23
N ASP A 135 -16.62 -3.96 -19.44
CA ASP A 135 -17.03 -4.67 -20.67
C ASP A 135 -16.42 -6.09 -20.74
N LEU A 136 -15.20 -6.27 -20.21
CA LEU A 136 -14.55 -7.59 -20.12
C LEU A 136 -15.27 -8.47 -19.11
N LEU A 137 -15.58 -7.94 -17.92
CA LEU A 137 -16.34 -8.65 -16.89
C LEU A 137 -17.76 -9.00 -17.35
N ALA A 138 -18.40 -8.16 -18.15
CA ALA A 138 -19.74 -8.43 -18.68
C ALA A 138 -19.76 -9.50 -19.78
N SER A 139 -18.66 -9.65 -20.53
CA SER A 139 -18.55 -10.59 -21.65
C SER A 139 -17.97 -11.94 -21.25
N ASP A 140 -17.05 -11.95 -20.28
CA ASP A 140 -16.35 -13.14 -19.80
C ASP A 140 -16.07 -13.03 -18.29
N PRO A 141 -17.11 -13.09 -17.44
CA PRO A 141 -16.92 -13.04 -16.00
C PRO A 141 -16.17 -14.29 -15.51
N PRO A 142 -15.23 -14.16 -14.55
CA PRO A 142 -14.67 -15.31 -13.86
C PRO A 142 -15.78 -16.20 -13.27
N GLU A 143 -15.64 -17.53 -13.35
CA GLU A 143 -16.68 -18.49 -12.91
C GLU A 143 -17.15 -18.23 -11.46
N ASP A 144 -16.23 -17.86 -10.58
CA ASP A 144 -16.47 -17.60 -9.16
C ASP A 144 -16.54 -16.10 -8.82
N TYR A 145 -16.81 -15.22 -9.81
CA TYR A 145 -16.82 -13.77 -9.59
C TYR A 145 -17.84 -13.34 -8.53
N ASP A 146 -19.00 -14.00 -8.48
CA ASP A 146 -20.06 -13.74 -7.50
C ASP A 146 -19.69 -14.21 -6.08
N ASP A 147 -18.63 -15.02 -5.91
CA ASP A 147 -18.13 -15.46 -4.59
C ASP A 147 -17.21 -14.40 -3.95
N ILE A 148 -16.82 -13.36 -4.69
CA ILE A 148 -16.04 -12.26 -4.13
C ILE A 148 -16.94 -11.42 -3.21
N TYR A 149 -16.44 -11.12 -2.00
CA TYR A 149 -17.15 -10.27 -1.06
C TYR A 149 -17.62 -8.96 -1.71
N PRO A 150 -18.93 -8.61 -1.62
CA PRO A 150 -19.45 -7.40 -2.26
C PRO A 150 -18.71 -6.12 -1.85
N SER A 151 -18.23 -6.05 -0.60
CA SER A 151 -17.45 -4.93 -0.08
C SER A 151 -16.08 -4.78 -0.75
N VAL A 152 -15.46 -5.89 -1.17
CA VAL A 152 -14.16 -5.90 -1.86
C VAL A 152 -14.34 -5.40 -3.29
N MET A 153 -15.38 -5.86 -3.97
CA MET A 153 -15.72 -5.37 -5.31
C MET A 153 -16.06 -3.87 -5.28
N ALA A 154 -16.93 -3.45 -4.35
CA ALA A 154 -17.27 -2.04 -4.18
C ALA A 154 -16.05 -1.18 -3.81
N GLY A 155 -15.15 -1.70 -2.97
CA GLY A 155 -13.92 -1.03 -2.55
C GLY A 155 -12.85 -0.92 -3.65
N ASN A 156 -13.03 -1.59 -4.79
CA ASN A 156 -12.13 -1.56 -5.93
C ASN A 156 -12.68 -0.76 -7.13
N ALA A 157 -13.88 -0.19 -6.99
CA ALA A 157 -14.54 0.61 -8.02
C ALA A 157 -14.54 2.10 -7.70
N LEU A 158 -14.52 2.94 -8.73
CA LEU A 158 -14.64 4.40 -8.62
C LEU A 158 -15.71 4.88 -9.59
N ASP A 159 -16.68 5.66 -9.12
CA ASP A 159 -17.81 6.17 -9.93
C ASP A 159 -18.53 5.06 -10.72
N GLY A 160 -18.60 3.86 -10.14
CA GLY A 160 -19.23 2.68 -10.76
C GLY A 160 -18.39 1.98 -11.81
N LYS A 161 -17.10 2.35 -11.97
CA LYS A 161 -16.17 1.74 -12.91
C LYS A 161 -15.22 0.76 -12.23
N ASN A 162 -15.07 -0.42 -12.83
CA ASN A 162 -14.10 -1.42 -12.39
C ASN A 162 -12.83 -1.35 -13.23
N PHE A 163 -11.68 -1.39 -12.58
CA PHE A 163 -10.36 -1.28 -13.22
C PHE A 163 -9.30 -2.14 -12.52
N SER A 164 -9.75 -3.13 -11.75
CA SER A 164 -8.90 -4.14 -11.13
C SER A 164 -9.71 -5.39 -10.80
N VAL A 165 -9.01 -6.53 -10.70
CA VAL A 165 -9.57 -7.77 -10.15
C VAL A 165 -8.94 -8.02 -8.78
N PRO A 166 -9.72 -8.20 -7.71
CA PRO A 166 -9.16 -8.50 -6.39
C PRO A 166 -8.42 -9.85 -6.37
N GLY A 167 -7.11 -9.83 -6.15
CA GLY A 167 -6.31 -11.05 -6.03
C GLY A 167 -6.17 -11.58 -4.59
N VAL A 168 -6.36 -10.71 -3.59
CA VAL A 168 -6.31 -11.05 -2.17
C VAL A 168 -7.12 -10.04 -1.35
N VAL A 169 -7.79 -10.51 -0.30
CA VAL A 169 -8.44 -9.64 0.68
C VAL A 169 -7.44 -9.35 1.80
N HIS A 170 -7.09 -8.07 1.97
CA HIS A 170 -6.25 -7.61 3.07
C HIS A 170 -7.12 -6.80 4.04
N PRO A 171 -7.56 -7.37 5.18
CA PRO A 171 -8.55 -6.71 6.04
C PRO A 171 -8.01 -5.46 6.78
N GLY A 172 -6.69 -5.24 6.74
CA GLY A 172 -6.06 -4.04 7.28
C GLY A 172 -4.77 -4.36 8.04
N GLY A 173 -4.02 -3.31 8.38
CA GLY A 173 -2.93 -3.40 9.35
C GLY A 173 -3.43 -3.26 10.78
N ASN A 174 -2.70 -3.83 11.73
CA ASN A 174 -3.02 -3.81 13.18
C ASN A 174 -4.37 -4.46 13.54
N ILE A 175 -4.79 -5.49 12.82
CA ILE A 175 -6.09 -6.16 12.99
C ILE A 175 -6.00 -7.52 13.69
N ALA A 176 -4.80 -8.09 13.77
CA ALA A 176 -4.51 -9.33 14.50
C ALA A 176 -3.61 -9.00 15.70
N VAL A 177 -3.87 -9.61 16.85
CA VAL A 177 -3.07 -9.40 18.08
C VAL A 177 -2.27 -10.66 18.35
N ASN A 178 -1.05 -10.71 17.84
CA ASN A 178 -0.12 -11.79 18.16
C ASN A 178 0.38 -11.59 19.60
N TYR A 179 0.53 -12.67 20.36
CA TYR A 179 1.06 -12.60 21.71
C TYR A 179 2.03 -13.74 22.03
N ASN A 180 3.06 -13.39 22.80
CA ASN A 180 4.06 -14.32 23.30
C ASN A 180 3.53 -14.92 24.61
N LYS A 181 3.02 -16.15 24.54
CA LYS A 181 2.43 -16.85 25.69
C LYS A 181 3.45 -17.05 26.80
N THR A 182 4.70 -17.37 26.45
CA THR A 182 5.77 -17.57 27.42
C THR A 182 5.99 -16.32 28.30
N ILE A 183 6.05 -15.12 27.72
CA ILE A 183 6.21 -13.86 28.50
C ILE A 183 5.02 -13.64 29.43
N LEU A 184 3.80 -13.88 28.95
CA LEU A 184 2.59 -13.65 29.73
C LEU A 184 2.47 -14.66 30.88
N GLU A 185 2.71 -15.95 30.61
CA GLU A 185 2.63 -17.02 31.59
C GLU A 185 3.72 -16.89 32.68
N ASP A 186 4.95 -16.55 32.31
CA ASP A 186 6.06 -16.33 33.26
C ASP A 186 5.75 -15.19 34.25
N LYS A 187 4.99 -14.19 33.81
CA LYS A 187 4.53 -13.07 34.63
C LYS A 187 3.16 -13.32 35.31
N GLY A 188 2.54 -14.48 35.07
CA GLY A 188 1.22 -14.81 35.59
C GLY A 188 0.09 -13.90 35.06
N LEU A 189 0.26 -13.38 33.84
CA LEU A 189 -0.68 -12.48 33.18
C LEU A 189 -1.72 -13.27 32.36
N PRO A 190 -2.95 -12.74 32.19
CA PRO A 190 -3.94 -13.37 31.35
C PRO A 190 -3.53 -13.32 29.87
N LEU A 191 -3.89 -14.35 29.12
CA LEU A 191 -3.79 -14.35 27.67
C LEU A 191 -4.91 -13.49 27.05
N PRO A 192 -4.68 -12.84 25.90
CA PRO A 192 -5.74 -12.20 25.13
C PRO A 192 -6.93 -13.13 24.84
N GLN A 193 -8.15 -12.59 24.92
CA GLN A 193 -9.39 -13.33 24.66
C GLN A 193 -10.37 -12.48 23.84
N GLU A 194 -11.34 -13.15 23.23
CA GLU A 194 -12.45 -12.48 22.54
C GLU A 194 -13.18 -11.50 23.48
N GLY A 195 -13.54 -10.33 22.96
CA GLY A 195 -14.28 -9.30 23.70
C GLY A 195 -13.41 -8.33 24.50
N TRP A 196 -12.08 -8.46 24.47
CA TRP A 196 -11.19 -7.45 25.04
C TRP A 196 -11.35 -6.08 24.40
N THR A 197 -11.26 -5.06 25.24
CA THR A 197 -11.19 -3.67 24.82
C THR A 197 -9.74 -3.23 24.62
N PHE A 198 -9.54 -2.09 23.95
CA PHE A 198 -8.23 -1.44 23.89
C PHE A 198 -7.67 -1.11 25.28
N GLN A 199 -8.54 -0.87 26.26
CA GLN A 199 -8.12 -0.63 27.63
C GLN A 199 -7.56 -1.90 28.28
N ASP A 200 -8.24 -3.05 28.15
CA ASP A 200 -7.76 -4.34 28.65
C ASP A 200 -6.40 -4.69 28.05
N TRP A 201 -6.26 -4.49 26.73
CA TRP A 201 -5.00 -4.72 26.04
C TRP A 201 -3.89 -3.76 26.50
N THR A 202 -4.22 -2.50 26.75
CA THR A 202 -3.27 -1.50 27.28
C THR A 202 -2.79 -1.87 28.68
N GLU A 203 -3.68 -2.35 29.55
CA GLU A 203 -3.33 -2.78 30.90
C GLU A 203 -2.46 -4.04 30.88
N LEU A 204 -2.78 -5.02 30.05
CA LEU A 204 -1.93 -6.19 29.82
C LEU A 204 -0.53 -5.75 29.37
N ALA A 205 -0.45 -4.89 28.36
CA ALA A 205 0.82 -4.42 27.80
C ALA A 205 1.67 -3.71 28.86
N LYS A 206 1.05 -2.83 29.66
CA LYS A 206 1.74 -2.15 30.77
C LYS A 206 2.28 -3.13 31.81
N ALA A 207 1.52 -4.18 32.14
CA ALA A 207 1.94 -5.20 33.09
C ALA A 207 3.02 -6.14 32.53
N ALA A 208 2.99 -6.42 31.22
CA ALA A 208 3.95 -7.29 30.55
C ALA A 208 5.30 -6.60 30.28
N ALA A 209 5.30 -5.29 30.08
CA ALA A 209 6.51 -4.53 29.80
C ALA A 209 7.54 -4.64 30.94
N ASP A 210 8.81 -4.78 30.56
CA ASP A 210 9.97 -4.84 31.45
C ASP A 210 11.15 -4.10 30.80
N PRO A 211 11.22 -2.77 30.94
CA PRO A 211 12.25 -1.98 30.29
C PRO A 211 13.68 -2.30 30.74
N GLU A 212 13.86 -2.90 31.93
CA GLU A 212 15.18 -3.32 32.42
C GLU A 212 15.65 -4.59 31.72
N ALA A 213 14.72 -5.52 31.43
CA ALA A 213 14.97 -6.71 30.62
C ALA A 213 14.91 -6.46 29.11
N GLY A 214 14.54 -5.24 28.68
CA GLY A 214 14.37 -4.90 27.27
C GLY A 214 13.09 -5.48 26.64
N ILE A 215 12.10 -5.83 27.45
CA ILE A 215 10.82 -6.38 26.99
C ILE A 215 9.78 -5.26 26.88
N PHE A 216 9.19 -5.13 25.69
CA PHE A 216 8.07 -4.24 25.43
C PHE A 216 6.74 -4.97 25.66
N GLY A 217 5.69 -4.23 26.00
CA GLY A 217 4.36 -4.79 26.21
C GLY A 217 3.53 -4.90 24.92
N LEU A 218 3.61 -3.87 24.09
CA LEU A 218 2.75 -3.70 22.92
C LEU A 218 3.50 -3.06 21.76
N GLY A 219 3.36 -3.65 20.57
CA GLY A 219 3.84 -3.08 19.33
C GLY A 219 2.77 -3.06 18.24
N PHE A 220 3.03 -2.25 17.23
CA PHE A 220 2.20 -2.11 16.04
C PHE A 220 3.10 -2.24 14.81
N ASP A 221 2.62 -2.89 13.76
CA ASP A 221 3.30 -2.89 12.46
C ASP A 221 3.46 -1.45 11.93
N GLY A 222 2.53 -0.56 12.30
CA GLY A 222 2.71 0.87 12.10
C GLY A 222 1.65 1.72 12.74
N MET A 223 2.06 2.84 13.34
CA MET A 223 1.16 3.88 13.83
C MET A 223 1.34 5.23 13.13
N ASN A 224 2.42 5.40 12.37
CA ASN A 224 2.72 6.63 11.63
C ASN A 224 2.12 6.62 10.22
N SER A 225 1.69 5.46 9.73
CA SER A 225 1.05 5.31 8.42
C SER A 225 -0.46 5.49 8.57
N PHE A 226 -1.03 6.46 7.86
CA PHE A 226 -2.44 6.83 8.01
C PHE A 226 -3.42 5.66 7.84
N HIS A 227 -3.14 4.75 6.91
CA HIS A 227 -3.96 3.55 6.66
C HIS A 227 -3.83 2.43 7.72
N TYR A 228 -2.75 2.40 8.51
CA TYR A 228 -2.66 1.50 9.67
C TYR A 228 -3.30 2.17 10.90
N TYR A 229 -3.03 3.48 11.07
CA TYR A 229 -3.67 4.29 12.10
C TYR A 229 -5.20 4.24 12.01
N SER A 230 -5.77 4.34 10.80
CA SER A 230 -7.21 4.31 10.59
C SER A 230 -7.87 3.02 11.10
N ASN A 231 -7.18 1.87 11.04
CA ASN A 231 -7.73 0.60 11.52
C ASN A 231 -7.71 0.55 13.05
N THR A 232 -6.61 1.00 13.65
CA THR A 232 -6.50 1.14 15.10
C THR A 232 -7.53 2.12 15.64
N SER A 233 -7.72 3.28 14.99
CA SER A 233 -8.69 4.26 15.44
C SER A 233 -10.12 3.73 15.33
N ARG A 234 -10.48 3.06 14.23
CA ARG A 234 -11.78 2.39 14.08
C ARG A 234 -12.10 1.44 15.24
N SER A 235 -11.09 0.75 15.74
CA SER A 235 -11.22 -0.20 16.85
C SER A 235 -11.27 0.47 18.23
N TRP A 236 -11.05 1.79 18.32
CA TRP A 236 -11.18 2.59 19.55
C TRP A 236 -12.63 2.99 19.86
N GLY A 237 -13.48 3.05 18.83
CA GLY A 237 -14.90 3.41 18.96
C GLY A 237 -15.79 2.21 19.23
N ALA A 238 -17.08 2.47 19.50
CA ALA A 238 -18.07 1.40 19.50
C ALA A 238 -18.17 0.80 18.08
N PRO A 239 -18.42 -0.52 17.93
CA PRO A 239 -18.45 -1.19 16.61
C PRO A 239 -19.45 -0.59 15.61
N ASP A 240 -20.50 0.08 16.09
CA ASP A 240 -21.55 0.73 15.30
C ASP A 240 -21.33 2.25 15.13
N SER A 241 -20.21 2.80 15.63
CA SER A 241 -19.87 4.22 15.52
C SER A 241 -18.86 4.50 14.40
N THR A 242 -19.02 5.66 13.76
CA THR A 242 -18.06 6.20 12.79
C THR A 242 -17.21 7.34 13.36
N ASP A 243 -17.35 7.67 14.65
CA ASP A 243 -16.69 8.85 15.27
C ASP A 243 -15.16 8.76 15.27
N SER A 244 -14.63 7.53 15.23
CA SER A 244 -13.20 7.25 15.21
C SER A 244 -12.65 7.01 13.80
N TRP A 245 -13.48 7.19 12.77
CA TRP A 245 -13.02 7.16 11.39
C TRP A 245 -12.22 8.42 11.10
N VAL A 246 -11.18 8.28 10.28
CA VAL A 246 -10.31 9.41 9.88
C VAL A 246 -10.85 10.20 8.69
N MET A 247 -11.96 9.72 8.10
CA MET A 247 -12.67 10.30 6.98
C MET A 247 -14.18 10.00 7.15
N ASN A 248 -15.04 10.90 6.68
CA ASN A 248 -16.48 10.64 6.64
C ASN A 248 -16.83 9.46 5.69
N ALA A 249 -18.06 8.95 5.80
CA ALA A 249 -18.51 7.80 5.02
C ALA A 249 -18.47 8.06 3.50
N GLU A 250 -18.66 9.31 3.09
CA GLU A 250 -18.65 9.74 1.69
C GLU A 250 -17.23 9.87 1.11
N GLY A 251 -16.19 9.82 1.94
CA GLY A 251 -14.82 9.95 1.48
C GLY A 251 -14.40 11.38 1.08
N THR A 252 -15.16 12.39 1.48
CA THR A 252 -15.02 13.79 1.03
C THR A 252 -14.39 14.71 2.06
N GLU A 253 -14.39 14.33 3.35
CA GLU A 253 -13.87 15.16 4.43
C GLU A 253 -13.02 14.35 5.41
N LEU A 254 -11.87 14.91 5.81
CA LEU A 254 -11.01 14.31 6.84
C LEU A 254 -11.55 14.65 8.24
N THR A 255 -11.79 13.61 9.03
CA THR A 255 -12.28 13.71 10.43
C THR A 255 -11.18 13.41 11.44
N PHE A 256 -9.92 13.61 11.06
CA PHE A 256 -8.75 13.28 11.88
C PHE A 256 -8.46 14.27 13.03
N ASN A 257 -8.77 15.57 12.88
CA ASN A 257 -8.43 16.58 13.90
C ASN A 257 -9.56 16.75 14.94
N THR A 258 -9.82 15.70 15.71
CA THR A 258 -10.88 15.66 16.75
C THR A 258 -10.30 15.39 18.14
N PRO A 259 -11.03 15.70 19.23
CA PRO A 259 -10.62 15.32 20.58
C PRO A 259 -10.33 13.82 20.74
N LEU A 260 -11.11 12.96 20.07
CA LEU A 260 -10.92 11.51 20.08
C LEU A 260 -9.55 11.13 19.51
N HIS A 261 -9.16 11.67 18.35
CA HIS A 261 -7.86 11.35 17.76
C HIS A 261 -6.68 11.95 18.57
N GLN A 262 -6.90 13.08 19.26
CA GLN A 262 -5.93 13.62 20.21
C GLN A 262 -5.73 12.69 21.41
N GLU A 263 -6.80 12.06 21.91
CA GLU A 263 -6.74 11.04 22.96
C GLU A 263 -5.93 9.82 22.53
N ILE A 264 -6.21 9.26 21.34
CA ILE A 264 -5.44 8.14 20.78
C ILE A 264 -3.95 8.52 20.64
N GLY A 265 -3.67 9.72 20.15
CA GLY A 265 -2.30 10.23 20.04
C GLY A 265 -1.60 10.35 21.40
N ALA A 266 -2.28 10.86 22.42
CA ALA A 266 -1.77 10.98 23.77
C ALA A 266 -1.51 9.60 24.41
N TRP A 267 -2.42 8.65 24.22
CA TRP A 267 -2.27 7.27 24.65
C TRP A 267 -1.03 6.62 24.03
N TYR A 268 -0.86 6.71 22.72
CA TYR A 268 0.31 6.08 22.08
C TYR A 268 1.62 6.77 22.49
N LEU A 269 1.62 8.09 22.68
CA LEU A 269 2.78 8.81 23.22
C LEU A 269 3.13 8.38 24.66
N ASP A 270 2.13 8.11 25.51
CA ASP A 270 2.36 7.56 26.86
C ASP A 270 3.08 6.22 26.79
N LEU A 271 2.63 5.30 25.93
CA LEU A 271 3.27 4.00 25.74
C LEU A 271 4.72 4.12 25.26
N LEU A 272 5.00 5.05 24.35
CA LEU A 272 6.35 5.33 23.85
C LEU A 272 7.26 6.02 24.87
N ASN A 273 6.70 6.83 25.77
CA ASN A 273 7.45 7.52 26.82
C ASN A 273 7.77 6.59 28.00
N SER A 274 6.85 5.68 28.31
CA SER A 274 6.98 4.66 29.36
C SER A 274 7.74 3.41 28.92
N LYS A 275 8.18 3.33 27.66
CA LYS A 275 8.83 2.15 27.05
C LYS A 275 7.97 0.88 27.11
N VAL A 276 6.65 1.04 27.15
CA VAL A 276 5.71 -0.08 26.95
C VAL A 276 5.62 -0.42 25.47
N SER A 277 5.74 0.58 24.60
CA SER A 277 5.86 0.41 23.15
C SER A 277 7.25 0.85 22.66
N PRO A 278 7.83 0.15 21.67
CA PRO A 278 9.14 0.50 21.13
C PRO A 278 9.07 1.73 20.22
N ARG A 279 10.19 2.46 20.14
CA ARG A 279 10.46 3.49 19.13
C ARG A 279 11.26 2.89 17.97
N ILE A 280 11.41 3.67 16.90
CA ILE A 280 12.26 3.28 15.75
C ILE A 280 13.69 2.95 16.19
N ALA A 281 14.23 3.68 17.18
CA ALA A 281 15.57 3.46 17.70
C ALA A 281 15.73 2.15 18.50
N ASP A 282 14.63 1.53 18.94
CA ASP A 282 14.64 0.28 19.70
C ASP A 282 14.55 -0.96 18.78
N GLN A 283 14.33 -0.76 17.48
CA GLN A 283 14.15 -1.87 16.53
C GLN A 283 15.44 -2.68 16.34
N VAL A 284 15.25 -3.97 16.10
CA VAL A 284 16.32 -4.93 15.81
C VAL A 284 16.12 -5.55 14.43
N ASP A 285 17.21 -6.04 13.84
CA ASP A 285 17.13 -6.81 12.59
C ASP A 285 16.24 -8.04 12.80
N GLY A 286 15.30 -8.26 11.88
CA GLY A 286 14.31 -9.35 11.99
C GLY A 286 13.08 -9.04 12.85
N GLY A 287 13.03 -7.88 13.51
CA GLY A 287 11.86 -7.40 14.26
C GLY A 287 11.79 -7.88 15.71
N LEU A 288 11.13 -7.09 16.55
CA LEU A 288 11.09 -7.31 18.00
C LEU A 288 10.25 -8.51 18.43
N PHE A 289 9.11 -8.75 17.78
CA PHE A 289 8.24 -9.89 18.14
C PHE A 289 8.87 -11.24 17.84
N PRO A 290 9.41 -11.52 16.64
CA PRO A 290 10.11 -12.78 16.40
C PRO A 290 11.37 -12.96 17.26
N ALA A 291 11.98 -11.86 17.73
CA ALA A 291 13.09 -11.88 18.67
C ALA A 291 12.67 -12.17 20.12
N GLY A 292 11.38 -12.25 20.43
CA GLY A 292 10.87 -12.48 21.78
C GLY A 292 10.99 -11.26 22.70
N LEU A 293 11.08 -10.05 22.14
CA LEU A 293 11.29 -8.80 22.90
C LEU A 293 10.01 -7.99 23.09
N ILE A 294 8.86 -8.53 22.70
CA ILE A 294 7.57 -7.87 22.88
C ILE A 294 6.47 -8.87 23.23
N ALA A 295 5.65 -8.54 24.21
CA ALA A 295 4.62 -9.43 24.72
C ALA A 295 3.43 -9.55 23.77
N THR A 296 3.00 -8.44 23.16
CA THR A 296 1.89 -8.41 22.21
C THR A 296 2.19 -7.52 21.00
N GLN A 297 1.74 -7.92 19.82
CA GLN A 297 2.01 -7.24 18.55
C GLN A 297 0.74 -7.18 17.69
N ALA A 298 0.26 -5.96 17.44
CA ALA A 298 -0.74 -5.69 16.42
C ALA A 298 -0.13 -5.85 15.03
N SER A 299 -0.69 -6.71 14.19
CA SER A 299 -0.18 -6.94 12.84
C SER A 299 -1.26 -7.12 11.78
N THR A 300 -0.82 -7.31 10.55
CA THR A 300 -1.64 -7.90 9.48
C THR A 300 -1.89 -9.39 9.73
N VAL A 301 -2.93 -9.96 9.12
CA VAL A 301 -3.19 -11.42 9.14
C VAL A 301 -2.05 -12.24 8.52
N GLY A 302 -1.39 -11.71 7.48
CA GLY A 302 -0.24 -12.37 6.86
C GLY A 302 0.96 -12.49 7.82
N ASN A 303 1.12 -11.52 8.72
CA ASN A 303 2.19 -11.54 9.71
C ASN A 303 2.03 -12.63 10.78
N VAL A 304 0.80 -13.09 11.06
CA VAL A 304 0.59 -14.24 11.97
C VAL A 304 1.34 -15.48 11.46
N THR A 305 1.16 -15.80 10.17
CA THR A 305 1.86 -16.93 9.53
C THR A 305 3.36 -16.68 9.46
N ASN A 306 3.79 -15.46 9.11
CA ASN A 306 5.21 -15.12 9.08
C ASN A 306 5.89 -15.28 10.45
N PHE A 307 5.24 -14.81 11.52
CA PHE A 307 5.77 -14.92 12.88
C PHE A 307 5.90 -16.39 13.30
N LEU A 308 4.89 -17.22 13.07
CA LEU A 308 4.96 -18.66 13.35
C LEU A 308 6.18 -19.30 12.66
N ASN A 309 6.42 -18.95 11.38
CA ASN A 309 7.55 -19.49 10.61
C ASN A 309 8.92 -18.99 11.09
N VAL A 310 9.05 -17.72 11.47
CA VAL A 310 10.34 -17.13 11.87
C VAL A 310 10.71 -17.46 13.33
N ILE A 311 9.69 -17.57 14.20
CA ILE A 311 9.85 -17.96 15.59
C ILE A 311 10.29 -19.42 15.66
N ASP A 312 9.74 -20.31 14.82
CA ASP A 312 10.19 -21.71 14.69
C ASP A 312 10.32 -22.40 16.06
N GLY A 313 9.31 -22.23 16.92
CA GLY A 313 9.25 -22.81 18.25
C GLY A 313 10.20 -22.23 19.31
N LYS A 314 10.91 -21.12 19.05
CA LYS A 314 11.76 -20.44 20.04
C LYS A 314 11.00 -19.99 21.30
N PHE A 315 9.72 -19.68 21.15
CA PHE A 315 8.77 -19.46 22.23
C PHE A 315 7.37 -19.81 21.74
N GLU A 316 6.43 -19.96 22.67
CA GLU A 316 5.04 -20.24 22.31
C GLU A 316 4.30 -18.93 21.99
N MET A 317 3.71 -18.84 20.79
CA MET A 317 2.90 -17.71 20.36
C MET A 317 1.50 -18.16 19.96
N ASP A 318 0.57 -17.20 19.99
CA ASP A 318 -0.79 -17.33 19.45
C ASP A 318 -1.28 -15.94 18.96
N ALA A 319 -2.44 -15.83 18.32
CA ALA A 319 -2.92 -14.57 17.70
C ALA A 319 -4.44 -14.37 17.71
#